data_AF-A0A3A8ZAF7-F1
#
_entry.id   AF-A0A3A8ZAF7-F1
#
_cell.length_a   1.000
_cell.length_b   1.000
_cell.length_c   1.000
_cell.angle_alpha   90.00
_cell.angle_beta   90.00
_cell.angle_gamma   90.00
#
_symmetry.space_group_name_H-M   'P 1'
#
loop_
_entity.id
_entity.type
_entity.pdbx_description
1 polymer ?
#
loop_
_entity_poly.entity_id
_entity_poly.type
_entity_poly.pdbx_seq_one_letter_code
_entity_poly.pdbx_strand_id
1 'polypeptide(L)'
;MKKLVALVLTLVCALGLVGCGATLKNKEEVVSGDLPPILIMREQHFIAYDMPISELPDDLECMGEITEEEANGTGLQGCKYYANKYLSSFDEFYVYQECGTPVDKNTVDSTKRQWAYVKWVREGLERE
;
A
#
# COMPACT_ATOMS: atom_id res chain seq x y z
N MET A 1 -47.98 0.28 37.11
CA MET A 1 -46.79 1.16 37.00
C MET A 1 -45.95 0.63 35.84
N LYS A 2 -46.02 1.30 34.68
CA LYS A 2 -45.49 0.86 33.39
C LYS A 2 -44.24 1.69 33.06
N LYS A 3 -43.31 1.06 32.36
CA LYS A 3 -41.89 1.41 32.24
C LYS A 3 -41.63 2.80 31.63
N LEU A 4 -40.58 3.45 32.14
CA LEU A 4 -40.12 4.78 31.76
C LEU A 4 -39.75 4.84 30.27
N VAL A 5 -40.38 5.77 29.57
CA VAL A 5 -40.04 6.25 28.23
C VAL A 5 -39.51 7.66 28.40
N ALA A 6 -38.29 7.93 27.96
CA ALA A 6 -37.86 9.22 27.41
C ALA A 6 -36.47 9.08 26.76
N LEU A 7 -36.50 8.92 25.45
CA LEU A 7 -35.38 9.00 24.52
C LEU A 7 -35.11 10.49 24.29
N VAL A 8 -33.90 10.98 24.60
CA VAL A 8 -33.48 12.35 24.28
C VAL A 8 -32.13 12.28 23.56
N LEU A 9 -32.22 12.23 22.23
CA LEU A 9 -31.14 12.63 21.33
C LEU A 9 -31.00 14.16 21.43
N THR A 10 -29.82 14.64 21.78
CA THR A 10 -29.42 16.03 21.52
C THR A 10 -28.09 16.04 20.79
N LEU A 11 -28.20 15.91 19.47
CA LEU A 11 -27.22 16.23 18.45
C LEU A 11 -26.99 17.75 18.49
N VAL A 12 -25.82 18.21 18.95
CA VAL A 12 -25.43 19.62 18.83
C VAL A 12 -24.52 19.76 17.63
N CYS A 13 -25.12 20.20 16.53
CA CYS A 13 -24.45 20.71 15.34
C CYS A 13 -23.81 22.07 15.67
N ALA A 14 -22.49 22.17 15.53
CA ALA A 14 -21.81 23.44 15.36
C ALA A 14 -21.50 23.64 13.87
N LEU A 15 -22.40 24.36 13.20
CA LEU A 15 -22.09 25.16 12.00
C LEU A 15 -21.08 26.24 12.44
N GLY A 16 -20.02 26.63 11.75
CA GLY A 16 -19.63 26.54 10.35
C GLY A 16 -18.97 27.88 10.02
N LEU A 17 -17.74 27.91 9.49
CA LEU A 17 -17.18 29.11 8.88
C LEU A 17 -16.19 28.72 7.76
N VAL A 18 -16.60 29.13 6.55
CA VAL A 18 -15.79 29.59 5.42
C VAL A 18 -15.01 28.54 4.64
N GLY A 19 -15.48 28.35 3.40
CA GLY A 19 -14.90 27.44 2.44
C GLY A 19 -13.54 27.87 1.91
N CYS A 20 -12.80 26.87 1.45
CA CYS A 20 -11.88 27.00 0.33
C CYS A 20 -12.35 26.01 -0.73
N GLY A 21 -13.05 26.53 -1.74
CA GLY A 21 -13.06 25.89 -3.03
C GLY A 21 -11.62 25.88 -3.54
N ALA A 22 -10.93 24.75 -3.36
CA ALA A 22 -9.69 24.46 -4.05
C ALA A 22 -10.01 23.36 -5.05
N THR A 23 -10.32 23.80 -6.27
CA THR A 23 -9.98 23.18 -7.54
C THR A 23 -9.79 21.66 -7.50
N LEU A 24 -10.75 20.95 -8.10
CA LEU A 24 -10.49 19.68 -8.77
C LEU A 24 -9.34 19.91 -9.75
N LYS A 25 -8.10 19.73 -9.29
CA LYS A 25 -7.01 19.43 -10.21
C LYS A 25 -7.27 18.01 -10.64
N ASN A 26 -7.98 17.88 -11.77
CA ASN A 26 -7.69 16.83 -12.73
C ASN A 26 -6.16 16.83 -12.86
N LYS A 27 -5.48 15.94 -12.13
CA LYS A 27 -4.09 15.65 -12.42
C LYS A 27 -4.21 14.80 -13.67
N GLU A 28 -4.02 15.48 -14.81
CA GLU A 28 -3.79 14.82 -16.08
C GLU A 28 -2.85 13.65 -15.81
N GLU A 29 -3.33 12.45 -16.14
CA GLU A 29 -2.53 11.25 -16.19
C GLU A 29 -1.51 11.47 -17.30
N VAL A 30 -0.39 12.08 -16.92
CA VAL A 30 0.81 12.06 -17.73
C VAL A 30 1.21 10.60 -17.75
N VAL A 31 0.98 9.93 -18.88
CA VAL A 31 1.68 8.68 -19.22
C VAL A 31 3.14 9.06 -19.45
N SER A 32 3.82 9.33 -18.34
CA SER A 32 5.26 9.38 -18.27
C SER A 32 5.73 7.94 -18.33
N GLY A 33 6.79 7.68 -19.08
CA GLY A 33 7.55 6.43 -18.91
C GLY A 33 8.23 6.46 -17.54
N ASP A 34 7.42 6.46 -16.48
CA ASP A 34 7.87 6.55 -15.10
C ASP A 34 8.69 5.30 -14.80
N LEU A 35 9.86 5.52 -14.21
CA LEU A 35 10.68 4.45 -13.67
C LEU A 35 9.79 3.61 -12.73
N PRO A 36 9.95 2.27 -12.72
CA PRO A 36 9.19 1.42 -11.81
C PRO A 36 9.38 1.94 -10.38
N PRO A 37 8.36 1.85 -9.51
CA PRO A 37 8.47 2.36 -8.15
C PRO A 37 9.63 1.65 -7.44
N ILE A 38 10.46 2.42 -6.74
CA ILE A 38 11.67 1.93 -6.04
C ILE A 38 11.54 2.22 -4.55
N LEU A 39 11.62 1.17 -3.73
CA LEU A 39 11.88 1.28 -2.30
C LEU A 39 13.39 1.25 -2.05
N ILE A 40 13.86 2.02 -1.07
CA ILE A 40 15.27 2.04 -0.64
C ILE A 40 15.35 1.44 0.77
N MET A 41 15.38 0.11 0.87
CA MET A 41 15.45 -0.59 2.15
C MET A 41 16.90 -0.96 2.44
N ARG A 42 17.42 -0.62 3.62
CA ARG A 42 18.80 -0.98 4.02
C ARG A 42 19.86 -0.60 2.97
N GLU A 43 19.77 0.62 2.45
CA GLU A 43 20.67 1.18 1.41
C GLU A 43 20.64 0.42 0.07
N GLN A 44 19.59 -0.36 -0.18
CA GLN A 44 19.45 -1.20 -1.37
C GLN A 44 18.13 -0.90 -2.08
N HIS A 45 18.15 -0.97 -3.41
CA HIS A 45 16.97 -0.73 -4.22
C HIS A 45 16.13 -1.99 -4.32
N PHE A 46 14.81 -1.84 -4.20
CA PHE A 46 13.84 -2.90 -4.41
C PHE A 46 12.81 -2.43 -5.41
N ILE A 47 12.49 -3.30 -6.37
CA ILE A 47 11.44 -3.07 -7.35
C ILE A 47 10.23 -3.95 -7.05
N ALA A 48 9.04 -3.44 -7.33
CA ALA A 48 7.81 -4.19 -7.20
C ALA A 48 7.72 -5.25 -8.31
N TYR A 49 7.34 -6.47 -7.95
CA TYR A 49 6.98 -7.53 -8.88
C TYR A 49 5.49 -7.45 -9.20
N ASP A 50 5.14 -7.54 -10.48
CA ASP A 50 3.80 -7.19 -10.96
C ASP A 50 2.70 -8.12 -10.45
N MET A 51 3.00 -9.37 -10.06
CA MET A 51 2.00 -10.36 -9.67
C MET A 51 1.74 -10.36 -8.16
N PRO A 52 0.63 -9.76 -7.67
CA PRO A 52 0.28 -9.79 -6.25
C PRO A 52 -0.31 -11.13 -5.82
N ILE A 53 -0.30 -11.39 -4.51
CA ILE A 53 -0.93 -12.54 -3.86
C ILE A 53 -1.94 -12.09 -2.81
N SER A 54 -3.01 -12.85 -2.62
CA SER A 54 -4.06 -12.55 -1.64
C SER A 54 -3.68 -12.94 -0.20
N GLU A 55 -2.81 -13.93 -0.05
CA GLU A 55 -2.40 -14.50 1.24
C GLU A 55 -0.87 -14.64 1.26
N LEU A 56 -0.25 -14.32 2.40
CA LEU A 56 1.19 -14.48 2.59
C LEU A 56 1.54 -15.97 2.83
N PRO A 57 2.69 -16.44 2.34
CA PRO A 57 3.30 -17.67 2.81
C PRO A 57 3.46 -17.72 4.34
N ASP A 58 3.28 -18.90 4.93
CA ASP A 58 3.28 -19.13 6.39
C ASP A 58 4.61 -18.81 7.09
N ASP A 59 5.71 -18.77 6.34
CA ASP A 59 7.07 -18.53 6.84
C ASP A 59 7.45 -17.04 6.89
N LEU A 60 6.54 -16.16 6.45
CA LEU A 60 6.75 -14.71 6.49
C LEU A 60 6.19 -14.10 7.76
N GLU A 61 6.98 -13.19 8.36
CA GLU A 61 6.58 -12.43 9.54
C GLU A 61 6.72 -10.93 9.29
N CYS A 62 5.94 -10.14 10.03
CA CYS A 62 6.07 -8.69 10.02
C CYS A 62 7.45 -8.31 10.58
N MET A 63 8.28 -7.65 9.76
CA MET A 63 9.64 -7.27 10.12
C MET A 63 9.75 -5.82 10.58
N GLY A 64 8.75 -5.00 10.27
CA GLY A 64 8.69 -3.59 10.67
C GLY A 64 7.72 -2.80 9.80
N GLU A 65 7.81 -1.48 9.92
CA GLU A 65 7.11 -0.51 9.07
C GLU A 65 8.14 0.21 8.19
N ILE A 66 7.73 0.55 6.97
CA ILE A 66 8.55 1.29 6.01
C ILE A 66 8.62 2.75 6.46
N THR A 67 9.84 3.27 6.64
CA THR A 67 10.05 4.68 6.97
C THR A 67 9.78 5.60 5.77
N GLU A 68 9.65 6.91 6.00
CA GLU A 68 9.48 7.88 4.91
C GLU A 68 10.67 7.89 3.93
N GLU A 69 11.89 7.75 4.47
CA GLU A 69 13.13 7.66 3.68
C GLU A 69 13.14 6.39 2.82
N GLU A 70 12.83 5.24 3.42
CA GLU A 70 12.77 3.96 2.70
C GLU A 70 11.65 3.94 1.65
N ALA A 71 10.52 4.60 1.94
CA ALA A 71 9.38 4.69 1.03
C ALA A 71 9.73 5.45 -0.25
N ASN A 72 10.73 6.35 -0.24
CA ASN A 72 11.24 7.03 -1.44
C ASN A 72 10.13 7.59 -2.35
N GLY A 73 9.10 8.22 -1.76
CA GLY A 73 7.98 8.81 -2.49
C GLY A 73 6.97 7.82 -3.12
N THR A 74 7.10 6.51 -2.87
CA THR A 74 6.13 5.49 -3.34
C THR A 74 4.76 5.56 -2.66
N GLY A 75 4.66 6.32 -1.55
CA GLY A 75 3.45 6.39 -0.73
C GLY A 75 3.28 5.21 0.24
N LEU A 76 4.29 4.33 0.36
CA LEU A 76 4.27 3.18 1.27
C LEU A 76 4.78 3.47 2.69
N GLN A 77 4.99 4.75 3.02
CA GLN A 77 5.33 5.20 4.38
C GLN A 77 4.34 4.62 5.41
N GLY A 78 4.87 4.01 6.47
CA GLY A 78 4.09 3.40 7.56
C GLY A 78 3.46 2.06 7.19
N CYS A 79 3.61 1.57 5.95
CA CYS A 79 3.15 0.24 5.58
C CYS A 79 4.05 -0.82 6.21
N LYS A 80 3.45 -1.93 6.66
CA LYS A 80 4.20 -3.08 7.18
C LYS A 80 4.83 -3.86 6.03
N TYR A 81 6.04 -4.33 6.26
CA TYR A 81 6.71 -5.26 5.36
C TYR A 81 6.94 -6.61 6.02
N TYR A 82 6.83 -7.67 5.21
CA TYR A 82 6.83 -9.06 5.65
C TYR A 82 7.94 -9.83 4.95
N ALA A 83 8.82 -10.46 5.70
CA ALA A 83 9.93 -11.24 5.15
C ALA A 83 10.16 -12.51 5.97
N ASN A 84 10.88 -13.47 5.38
CA ASN A 84 11.26 -14.68 6.09
C ASN A 84 12.41 -14.37 7.05
N LYS A 85 12.14 -14.42 8.36
CA LYS A 85 13.13 -14.11 9.42
C LYS A 85 14.27 -15.12 9.53
N TYR A 86 14.12 -16.31 8.93
CA TYR A 86 15.11 -17.38 8.97
C TYR A 86 16.15 -17.25 7.86
N LEU A 87 15.92 -16.40 6.88
CA LEU A 87 16.90 -16.08 5.84
C LEU A 87 17.89 -15.04 6.36
N SER A 88 19.18 -15.27 6.10
CA SER A 88 20.24 -14.32 6.44
C SER A 88 20.30 -13.13 5.48
N SER A 89 19.81 -13.32 4.25
CA SER A 89 19.73 -12.26 3.24
C SER A 89 18.37 -11.58 3.26
N PHE A 90 18.36 -10.29 2.93
CA PHE A 90 17.16 -9.47 2.81
C PHE A 90 16.94 -9.16 1.33
N ASP A 91 16.56 -10.17 0.57
CA ASP A 91 16.52 -10.11 -0.90
C ASP A 91 15.13 -9.83 -1.44
N GLU A 92 14.11 -10.20 -0.66
CA GLU A 92 12.73 -10.00 -1.00
C GLU A 92 11.87 -9.85 0.26
N PHE A 93 10.76 -9.15 0.09
CA PHE A 93 9.73 -9.00 1.10
C PHE A 93 8.39 -8.71 0.43
N TYR A 94 7.32 -8.71 1.22
CA TYR A 94 5.98 -8.38 0.77
C TYR A 94 5.45 -7.15 1.50
N VAL A 95 4.64 -6.35 0.80
CA VAL A 95 3.93 -5.20 1.36
C VAL A 95 2.47 -5.29 0.99
N TYR A 96 1.57 -5.10 1.96
CA TYR A 96 0.14 -5.00 1.68
C TYR A 96 -0.19 -3.60 1.18
N GLN A 97 -0.54 -3.48 -0.10
CA GLN A 97 -0.72 -2.20 -0.78
C GLN A 97 -1.82 -2.26 -1.85
N GLU A 98 -2.24 -1.09 -2.30
CA GLU A 98 -3.11 -1.01 -3.48
C GLU A 98 -2.31 -1.30 -4.76
N CYS A 99 -2.79 -2.26 -5.55
CA CYS A 99 -2.14 -2.73 -6.78
C CYS A 99 -3.19 -3.14 -7.83
N GLY A 100 -2.74 -3.56 -9.01
CA GLY A 100 -3.63 -4.08 -10.06
C GLY A 100 -4.23 -5.44 -9.71
N THR A 101 -5.22 -5.86 -10.48
CA THR A 101 -5.91 -7.14 -10.30
C THR A 101 -5.38 -8.20 -11.27
N PRO A 102 -4.86 -9.36 -10.79
CA PRO A 102 -4.54 -10.48 -11.66
C PRO A 102 -5.74 -10.91 -12.49
N VAL A 103 -5.56 -10.99 -13.81
CA VAL A 103 -6.56 -11.55 -14.73
C VAL A 103 -6.18 -12.95 -15.20
N ASP A 104 -4.90 -13.27 -15.17
CA ASP A 104 -4.35 -14.62 -15.35
C ASP A 104 -3.01 -14.74 -14.61
N LYS A 105 -2.32 -15.88 -14.78
CA LYS A 105 -1.06 -16.21 -14.08
C LYS A 105 0.10 -15.25 -14.33
N ASN A 106 0.07 -14.47 -15.41
CA ASN A 106 1.16 -13.59 -15.85
C ASN A 106 0.70 -12.17 -16.17
N THR A 107 -0.61 -11.90 -16.13
CA THR A 107 -1.17 -10.62 -16.53
C THR A 107 -1.93 -9.95 -15.39
N VAL A 108 -1.64 -8.68 -15.17
CA VAL A 108 -2.31 -7.83 -14.20
C VAL A 108 -3.02 -6.68 -14.91
N ASP A 109 -4.30 -6.50 -14.59
CA ASP A 109 -5.10 -5.36 -15.03
C ASP A 109 -4.89 -4.20 -14.04
N SER A 110 -4.06 -3.23 -14.43
CA SER A 110 -3.74 -2.04 -13.62
C SER A 110 -4.91 -1.07 -13.48
N THR A 111 -5.93 -1.16 -14.34
CA THR A 111 -7.13 -0.32 -14.27
C THR A 111 -8.08 -0.76 -13.16
N LYS A 112 -8.00 -2.03 -12.75
CA LYS A 112 -8.76 -2.59 -11.62
C LYS A 112 -7.88 -2.63 -10.39
N ARG A 113 -8.12 -1.69 -9.48
CA ARG A 113 -7.38 -1.57 -8.22
C ARG A 113 -7.93 -2.51 -7.15
N GLN A 114 -7.04 -3.14 -6.39
CA GLN A 114 -7.38 -3.96 -5.23
C GLN A 114 -6.27 -3.84 -4.17
N TRP A 115 -6.57 -4.23 -2.94
CA TRP A 115 -5.57 -4.40 -1.90
C TRP A 115 -5.08 -5.85 -1.86
N ALA A 116 -3.78 -6.05 -1.98
CA ALA A 116 -3.15 -7.36 -1.94
C ALA A 116 -1.67 -7.23 -1.55
N TYR A 117 -0.99 -8.36 -1.36
CA TYR A 117 0.44 -8.37 -1.07
C TYR A 117 1.25 -8.32 -2.36
N VAL A 118 2.08 -7.30 -2.50
CA VAL A 118 3.01 -7.13 -3.61
C VAL A 118 4.39 -7.55 -3.15
N LYS A 119 5.06 -8.39 -3.95
CA LYS A 119 6.45 -8.79 -3.71
C LYS A 119 7.38 -7.68 -4.16
N TRP A 120 8.36 -7.35 -3.33
CA TRP A 120 9.43 -6.41 -3.64
C TRP A 120 10.74 -7.19 -3.66
N VAL A 121 11.51 -7.07 -4.74
CA VAL A 121 12.75 -7.84 -4.94
C VAL A 121 13.90 -6.87 -5.11
N ARG A 122 15.02 -7.17 -4.46
CA ARG A 122 16.25 -6.40 -4.58
C ARG A 122 16.68 -6.33 -6.04
N GLU A 123 16.96 -5.11 -6.50
CA GLU A 123 17.50 -4.85 -7.84
C GLU A 123 18.75 -5.71 -8.08
N GLY A 124 18.79 -6.39 -9.23
CA GLY A 124 19.89 -7.30 -9.60
C GLY A 124 19.72 -8.76 -9.15
N LEU A 125 18.67 -9.11 -8.41
CA LEU A 125 18.25 -10.50 -8.14
C LEU A 125 17.04 -10.95 -8.95
N GLU A 126 16.62 -10.14 -9.92
CA GLU A 126 15.42 -10.34 -10.73
C GLU A 126 15.50 -11.48 -11.76
N ARG A 127 16.63 -12.18 -11.85
CA ARG A 127 16.88 -13.20 -12.87
C ARG A 127 17.67 -14.40 -12.35
N GLU A 128 16.97 -15.50 -12.11
CA GLU A 128 17.26 -16.83 -12.66
C GLU A 128 15.96 -17.52 -13.08
#